data_AF-A0A1F5BP89-F1
#
_entry.id   AF-A0A1F5BP89-F1
#
_cell.length_a   1.000
_cell.length_b   1.000
_cell.length_c   1.000
_cell.angle_alpha   90.00
_cell.angle_beta   90.00
_cell.angle_gamma   90.00
#
_symmetry.space_group_name_H-M   'P 1'
#
loop_
_entity.id
_entity.type
_entity.pdbx_description
1 polymer ?
#
loop_
_entity_poly.entity_id
_entity_poly.type
_entity_poly.pdbx_seq_one_letter_code
_entity_poly.pdbx_strand_id
1 'polypeptide(L)'
;MKKKTWKTSEDVLRLFQTVGRASLLYDIQDSHSGNMAIRHRDEAGNDWIVITSTGSQKGDLEPSHICFLSPSETDFGYYKASSETDIHARILALEGVAASIHAHTKEITLVTLDDADKPNRPAPFLPVDPLGHYHLGGVVPVDWIAVPSGSPEMARVIPERLAEHPATIIQGHGTFAKGRTLKEAFFHVCIANNAGYVVRLLKQLRVDVEGLRQRIPASPHTAFSYPPPDYTIDDDEVCDFPEETEILREFEKAGARIFESRLSPFHSGSMSVRGVESMLYAPKASMPREIGGPLREVPLEVEDGDPTELRFHKQIYATSDFQTVMHCYVPEAEAQAHFIYPGDSGPLDRIVPIDAEGSFIHLVIPVVPAQTSAAELVRLLHDYKVVVVRGGGVWAVGAQSLSEALHHPSSLRESCLYRIGAFEQGL
;
A
#
# COMPACT_ATOMS: atom_id res chain seq x y z
N MET A 1 30.36 -20.36 24.60
CA MET A 1 29.63 -19.18 24.08
C MET A 1 30.41 -18.62 22.89
N LYS A 2 30.02 -18.98 21.66
CA LYS A 2 30.77 -18.61 20.45
C LYS A 2 30.07 -17.45 19.72
N LYS A 3 30.87 -16.42 19.45
CA LYS A 3 30.63 -15.10 18.85
C LYS A 3 30.15 -15.08 17.37
N LYS A 4 29.40 -16.09 16.89
CA LYS A 4 29.03 -16.17 15.45
C LYS A 4 27.57 -15.90 15.08
N THR A 5 26.67 -15.76 16.04
CA THR A 5 25.23 -15.46 15.82
C THR A 5 24.91 -14.01 15.44
N TRP A 6 25.90 -13.10 15.40
CA TRP A 6 25.63 -11.65 15.41
C TRP A 6 25.19 -11.09 14.05
N LYS A 7 25.74 -11.56 12.93
CA LYS A 7 25.45 -10.99 11.61
C LYS A 7 23.99 -11.22 11.19
N THR A 8 23.50 -12.44 11.40
CA THR A 8 22.11 -12.79 11.10
C THR A 8 21.12 -12.10 12.04
N SER A 9 21.49 -11.84 13.30
CA SER A 9 20.67 -11.04 14.21
C SER A 9 20.65 -9.55 13.85
N GLU A 10 21.73 -9.02 13.26
CA GLU A 10 21.82 -7.63 12.80
C GLU A 10 20.91 -7.39 11.58
N ASP A 11 20.88 -8.31 10.61
CA ASP A 11 20.01 -8.21 9.44
C ASP A 11 18.53 -8.27 9.84
N VAL A 12 18.17 -9.17 10.75
CA VAL A 12 16.80 -9.27 11.29
C VAL A 12 16.43 -8.02 12.08
N LEU A 13 17.33 -7.51 12.93
CA LEU A 13 17.10 -6.27 13.66
C LEU A 13 16.88 -5.10 12.70
N ARG A 14 17.73 -4.96 11.68
CA ARG A 14 17.62 -3.90 10.68
C ARG A 14 16.29 -3.98 9.94
N LEU A 15 15.89 -5.18 9.50
CA LEU A 15 14.58 -5.39 8.86
C LEU A 15 13.42 -4.94 9.76
N PHE A 16 13.44 -5.33 11.04
CA PHE A 16 12.39 -4.94 11.99
C PHE A 16 12.40 -3.43 12.25
N GLN A 17 13.58 -2.81 12.36
CA GLN A 17 13.70 -1.36 12.53
C GLN A 17 13.18 -0.59 11.31
N THR A 18 13.54 -1.00 10.09
CA THR A 18 13.13 -0.26 8.89
C THR A 18 11.63 -0.40 8.64
N VAL A 19 11.04 -1.60 8.79
CA VAL A 19 9.58 -1.80 8.70
C VAL A 19 8.86 -1.09 9.85
N GLY A 20 9.41 -1.13 11.06
CA GLY A 20 8.87 -0.45 12.23
C GLY A 20 8.85 1.09 12.09
N ARG A 21 9.91 1.68 11.53
CA ARG A 21 9.94 3.12 11.19
C ARG A 21 8.99 3.45 10.06
N ALA A 22 8.97 2.65 8.99
CA ALA A 22 8.08 2.87 7.85
C ALA A 22 6.59 2.81 8.26
N SER A 23 6.20 1.84 9.09
CA SER A 23 4.83 1.70 9.57
C SER A 23 4.38 2.85 10.48
N LEU A 24 5.27 3.40 11.32
CA LEU A 24 4.99 4.60 12.10
C LEU A 24 4.85 5.84 11.19
N LEU A 25 5.77 6.01 10.23
CA LEU A 25 5.77 7.12 9.27
C LEU A 25 4.52 7.14 8.38
N TYR A 26 4.08 5.95 7.96
CA TYR A 26 2.85 5.76 7.18
C TYR A 26 1.57 5.89 8.03
N ASP A 27 1.72 6.02 9.35
CA ASP A 27 0.65 6.33 10.31
C ASP A 27 -0.45 5.25 10.42
N ILE A 28 -0.05 3.99 10.29
CA ILE A 28 -0.93 2.82 10.41
C ILE A 28 -0.92 2.20 11.82
N GLN A 29 -0.17 2.78 12.75
CA GLN A 29 -0.11 2.41 14.15
C GLN A 29 0.41 3.57 14.98
N ASP A 30 0.16 3.54 16.29
CA ASP A 30 0.79 4.46 17.23
C ASP A 30 2.21 4.00 17.60
N SER A 31 2.81 4.64 18.61
CA SER A 31 4.17 4.32 19.05
C SER A 31 4.36 2.88 19.53
N HIS A 32 3.42 2.28 20.27
CA HIS A 32 3.58 1.00 20.98
C HIS A 32 2.69 -0.13 20.46
N SER A 33 1.66 0.21 19.69
CA SER A 33 0.73 -0.73 19.07
C SER A 33 1.37 -1.54 17.95
N GLY A 34 0.70 -2.63 17.58
CA GLY A 34 1.18 -3.52 16.55
C GLY A 34 2.39 -4.34 16.97
N ASN A 35 2.69 -5.35 16.16
CA ASN A 35 3.81 -6.25 16.37
C ASN A 35 4.13 -6.97 15.06
N MET A 36 5.36 -7.48 14.97
CA MET A 36 5.88 -8.12 13.77
C MET A 36 6.54 -9.42 14.16
N ALA A 37 6.32 -10.47 13.37
CA ALA A 37 6.96 -11.75 13.56
C ALA A 37 7.41 -12.37 12.24
N ILE A 38 8.55 -13.05 12.26
CA ILE A 38 9.06 -13.83 11.13
C ILE A 38 9.47 -15.24 11.58
N ARG A 39 9.48 -16.17 10.64
CA ARG A 39 10.26 -17.39 10.75
C ARG A 39 11.70 -17.08 10.39
N HIS A 40 12.62 -17.60 11.20
CA HIS A 40 14.03 -17.40 11.00
C HIS A 40 14.77 -18.72 11.17
N ARG A 41 15.72 -19.01 10.29
CA ARG A 41 16.60 -20.17 10.43
C ARG A 41 18.01 -19.69 10.70
N ASP A 42 18.58 -20.12 11.82
CA ASP A 42 19.95 -19.74 12.17
C ASP A 42 21.01 -20.49 11.35
N GLU A 43 22.27 -20.08 11.49
CA GLU A 43 23.40 -20.72 10.79
C GLU A 43 23.60 -22.20 11.16
N ALA A 44 23.10 -22.63 12.32
CA ALA A 44 23.16 -24.01 12.78
C ALA A 44 21.97 -24.85 12.25
N GLY A 45 21.03 -24.24 11.52
CA GLY A 45 19.87 -24.88 10.93
C GLY A 45 18.65 -24.96 11.86
N ASN A 46 18.70 -24.34 13.04
CA ASN A 46 17.57 -24.32 13.97
C ASN A 46 16.53 -23.30 13.52
N ASP A 47 15.26 -23.67 13.63
CA ASP A 47 14.13 -22.80 13.34
C ASP A 47 13.74 -21.98 14.57
N TRP A 48 13.47 -20.70 14.35
CA TRP A 48 13.10 -19.72 15.36
C TRP A 48 11.88 -18.92 14.90
N ILE A 49 11.05 -18.52 15.86
CA ILE A 49 10.11 -17.41 15.68
C ILE A 49 10.80 -16.16 16.23
N VAL A 50 10.97 -15.14 15.40
CA VAL A 50 11.50 -13.84 15.82
C VAL A 50 10.36 -12.85 15.88
N ILE A 51 10.12 -12.23 17.03
CA ILE A 51 8.98 -11.35 17.27
C ILE A 51 9.39 -10.13 18.08
N THR A 52 8.69 -9.02 17.90
CA THR A 52 8.85 -7.83 18.75
C THR A 52 8.38 -8.08 20.19
N SER A 53 9.05 -7.48 21.17
CA SER A 53 8.67 -7.55 22.58
C SER A 53 7.41 -6.73 22.89
N THR A 54 6.68 -7.10 23.94
CA THR A 54 5.56 -6.29 24.44
C THR A 54 6.01 -4.89 24.81
N GLY A 55 5.16 -3.89 24.56
CA GLY A 55 5.41 -2.48 24.90
C GLY A 55 6.64 -1.84 24.21
N SER A 56 7.20 -2.46 23.17
CA SER A 56 8.32 -1.84 22.44
C SER A 56 7.81 -0.84 21.41
N GLN A 57 8.57 0.24 21.20
CA GLN A 57 8.20 1.26 20.23
C GLN A 57 8.55 0.80 18.82
N LYS A 58 7.58 0.63 17.92
CA LYS A 58 7.83 0.04 16.58
C LYS A 58 8.80 0.89 15.76
N GLY A 59 8.66 2.22 15.84
CA GLY A 59 9.55 3.16 15.17
C GLY A 59 10.95 3.32 15.79
N ASP A 60 11.21 2.74 16.96
CA ASP A 60 12.47 2.91 17.69
C ASP A 60 12.89 1.59 18.38
N LEU A 61 12.98 0.53 17.58
CA LEU A 61 13.35 -0.81 18.06
C LEU A 61 14.84 -0.89 18.41
N GLU A 62 15.14 -1.48 19.56
CA GLU A 62 16.50 -1.80 20.00
C GLU A 62 16.73 -3.32 19.91
N PRO A 63 17.99 -3.80 19.92
CA PRO A 63 18.27 -5.23 19.98
C PRO A 63 17.52 -5.95 21.10
N SER A 64 17.34 -5.29 22.25
CA SER A 64 16.65 -5.87 23.40
C SER A 64 15.13 -6.04 23.16
N HIS A 65 14.55 -5.34 22.18
CA HIS A 65 13.14 -5.40 21.83
C HIS A 65 12.80 -6.52 20.83
N ILE A 66 13.79 -7.31 20.41
CA ILE A 66 13.61 -8.45 19.51
C ILE A 66 13.77 -9.75 20.31
N CYS A 67 12.73 -10.59 20.28
CA CYS A 67 12.67 -11.86 20.99
C CYS A 67 12.80 -13.02 20.00
N PHE A 68 13.66 -13.98 20.31
CA PHE A 68 13.83 -15.24 19.58
C PHE A 68 13.21 -16.35 20.41
N LEU A 69 12.25 -17.07 19.83
CA LEU A 69 11.45 -18.08 20.50
C LEU A 69 11.58 -19.42 19.79
N SER A 70 11.61 -20.51 20.56
CA SER A 70 11.44 -21.85 20.00
C SER A 70 10.05 -21.99 19.37
N PRO A 71 9.92 -22.55 18.15
CA PRO A 71 8.63 -22.85 17.54
C PRO A 71 7.83 -23.95 18.25
N SER A 72 8.49 -24.73 19.13
CA SER A 72 7.93 -25.97 19.70
C SER A 72 7.87 -25.98 21.23
N GLU A 73 8.59 -25.08 21.91
CA GLU A 73 8.68 -25.02 23.37
C GLU A 73 8.41 -23.60 23.87
N THR A 74 7.69 -23.48 24.98
CA THR A 74 7.53 -22.20 25.68
C THR A 74 8.77 -21.93 26.53
N ASP A 75 9.59 -20.94 26.15
CA ASP A 75 10.82 -20.56 26.84
C ASP A 75 10.72 -19.21 27.57
N PHE A 76 11.82 -18.76 28.20
CA PHE A 76 11.88 -17.47 28.91
C PHE A 76 11.65 -16.25 28.00
N GLY A 77 11.93 -16.36 26.70
CA GLY A 77 11.69 -15.30 25.72
C GLY A 77 10.20 -14.98 25.58
N TYR A 78 9.33 -15.97 25.86
CA TYR A 78 7.88 -15.85 25.80
C TYR A 78 7.32 -14.78 26.75
N TYR A 79 7.94 -14.59 27.93
CA TYR A 79 7.50 -13.60 28.92
C TYR A 79 7.79 -12.15 28.50
N LYS A 80 8.78 -11.93 27.64
CA LYS A 80 9.13 -10.60 27.11
C LYS A 80 8.48 -10.34 25.75
N ALA A 81 8.14 -11.39 25.01
CA ALA A 81 7.52 -11.31 23.70
C ALA A 81 6.15 -10.63 23.72
N SER A 82 5.60 -10.32 22.55
CA SER A 82 4.27 -9.71 22.41
C SER A 82 3.19 -10.56 23.11
N SER A 83 2.14 -9.92 23.64
CA SER A 83 0.94 -10.60 24.13
C SER A 83 0.23 -11.42 23.06
N GLU A 84 0.57 -11.21 21.79
CA GLU A 84 -0.03 -11.86 20.63
C GLU A 84 0.86 -12.96 20.03
N THR A 85 1.89 -13.40 20.77
CA THR A 85 2.84 -14.42 20.32
C THR A 85 2.15 -15.71 19.85
N ASP A 86 1.14 -16.21 20.57
CA ASP A 86 0.38 -17.40 20.18
C ASP A 86 -0.34 -17.24 18.84
N ILE A 87 -0.83 -16.03 18.54
CA ILE A 87 -1.50 -15.70 17.28
C ILE A 87 -0.46 -15.79 16.15
N HIS A 88 0.68 -15.11 16.31
CA HIS A 88 1.75 -15.12 15.31
C HIS A 88 2.34 -16.51 15.08
N ALA A 89 2.58 -17.29 16.14
CA ALA A 89 3.08 -18.65 16.01
C ALA A 89 2.15 -19.52 15.15
N ARG A 90 0.84 -19.39 15.33
CA ARG A 90 -0.16 -20.11 14.54
C ARG A 90 -0.28 -19.60 13.11
N ILE A 91 -0.14 -18.29 12.88
CA ILE A 91 -0.07 -17.72 11.52
C ILE A 91 1.16 -18.25 10.79
N LEU A 92 2.33 -18.24 11.43
CA LEU A 92 3.59 -18.72 10.87
C LEU A 92 3.62 -20.25 10.66
N ALA A 93 2.72 -20.99 11.31
CA ALA A 93 2.54 -22.42 11.08
C ALA A 93 1.71 -22.74 9.82
N LEU A 94 1.05 -21.74 9.21
CA LEU A 94 0.37 -21.90 7.94
C LEU A 94 1.36 -22.16 6.80
N GLU A 95 0.95 -22.97 5.83
CA GLU A 95 1.78 -23.27 4.66
C GLU A 95 2.10 -22.01 3.85
N GLY A 96 3.36 -21.88 3.42
CA GLY A 96 3.83 -20.74 2.61
C GLY A 96 3.98 -19.42 3.39
N VAL A 97 3.73 -19.39 4.69
CA VAL A 97 3.85 -18.18 5.52
C VAL A 97 5.19 -18.16 6.24
N ALA A 98 5.90 -17.05 6.08
CA ALA A 98 7.20 -16.81 6.73
C ALA A 98 7.25 -15.48 7.50
N ALA A 99 6.24 -14.62 7.36
CA ALA A 99 6.09 -13.42 8.14
C ALA A 99 4.63 -13.10 8.44
N SER A 100 4.43 -12.34 9.52
CA SER A 100 3.14 -11.81 9.93
C SER A 100 3.31 -10.47 10.64
N ILE A 101 2.33 -9.60 10.47
CA ILE A 101 2.32 -8.27 11.07
C ILE A 101 0.91 -7.97 11.58
N HIS A 102 0.85 -7.34 12.74
CA HIS A 102 -0.33 -6.70 13.27
C HIS A 102 -0.09 -5.20 13.32
N ALA A 103 -1.07 -4.41 12.88
CA ALA A 103 -1.06 -2.96 13.04
C ALA A 103 -2.47 -2.43 13.33
N HIS A 104 -2.53 -1.32 14.07
CA HIS A 104 -3.78 -0.63 14.39
C HIS A 104 -4.19 0.32 13.26
N THR A 105 -4.37 -0.24 12.06
CA THR A 105 -4.69 0.49 10.83
C THR A 105 -5.91 1.38 11.02
N LYS A 106 -5.73 2.70 11.01
CA LYS A 106 -6.77 3.65 11.42
C LYS A 106 -7.97 3.63 10.48
N GLU A 107 -7.70 3.70 9.19
CA GLU A 107 -8.71 4.01 8.17
C GLU A 107 -9.69 2.85 7.99
N ILE A 108 -9.17 1.63 7.82
CA ILE A 108 -10.02 0.44 7.68
C ILE A 108 -10.71 0.04 8.99
N THR A 109 -10.07 0.27 10.14
CA THR A 109 -10.72 0.05 11.44
C THR A 109 -11.91 1.00 11.59
N LEU A 110 -11.76 2.29 11.28
CA LEU A 110 -12.85 3.28 11.37
C LEU A 110 -14.07 2.89 10.53
N VAL A 111 -13.86 2.50 9.26
CA VAL A 111 -15.00 2.19 8.36
C VAL A 111 -15.66 0.84 8.61
N THR A 112 -15.06 0.00 9.45
CA THR A 112 -15.62 -1.29 9.89
C THR A 112 -16.30 -1.22 11.25
N LEU A 113 -16.25 -0.08 11.96
CA LEU A 113 -17.04 0.13 13.18
C LEU A 113 -18.55 0.21 12.85
N ASP A 114 -19.37 -0.26 13.80
CA ASP A 114 -20.82 -0.16 13.76
C ASP A 114 -21.42 0.02 15.16
N ASP A 115 -22.64 0.54 15.21
CA ASP A 115 -23.43 0.75 16.43
C ASP A 115 -24.28 -0.48 16.81
N ALA A 116 -24.05 -1.67 16.22
CA ALA A 116 -24.81 -2.86 16.54
C ALA A 116 -24.49 -3.37 17.96
N ASP A 117 -25.49 -3.96 18.64
CA ASP A 117 -25.28 -4.58 19.95
C ASP A 117 -24.22 -5.68 19.91
N LYS A 118 -23.38 -5.74 20.95
CA LYS A 118 -22.32 -6.74 21.06
C LYS A 118 -22.74 -7.88 22.00
N PRO A 119 -22.44 -9.16 21.68
CA PRO A 119 -21.64 -9.63 20.54
C PRO A 119 -22.39 -9.52 19.20
N ASN A 120 -21.68 -9.07 18.16
CA ASN A 120 -22.19 -9.03 16.78
C ASN A 120 -21.34 -9.92 15.85
N ARG A 121 -21.75 -10.00 14.58
CA ARG A 121 -20.97 -10.57 13.48
C ARG A 121 -20.88 -9.52 12.38
N PRO A 122 -19.84 -8.68 12.38
CA PRO A 122 -19.66 -7.67 11.34
C PRO A 122 -19.67 -8.30 9.95
N ALA A 123 -20.19 -7.57 8.97
CA ALA A 123 -20.02 -7.95 7.57
C ALA A 123 -18.53 -7.81 7.19
N PRO A 124 -18.02 -8.64 6.27
CA PRO A 124 -16.66 -8.48 5.80
C PRO A 124 -16.48 -7.14 5.07
N PHE A 125 -15.27 -6.63 5.06
CA PHE A 125 -14.92 -5.44 4.30
C PHE A 125 -14.71 -5.81 2.83
N LEU A 126 -15.46 -5.16 1.94
CA LEU A 126 -15.33 -5.30 0.49
C LEU A 126 -14.61 -4.05 -0.06
N PRO A 127 -13.35 -4.18 -0.53
CA PRO A 127 -12.62 -3.09 -1.17
C PRO A 127 -13.33 -2.61 -2.44
N VAL A 128 -13.25 -1.31 -2.70
CA VAL A 128 -13.81 -0.67 -3.90
C VAL A 128 -12.74 0.01 -4.76
N ASP A 129 -11.47 -0.11 -4.35
CA ASP A 129 -10.29 0.31 -5.08
C ASP A 129 -9.56 -0.91 -5.69
N PRO A 130 -8.78 -0.73 -6.77
CA PRO A 130 -8.13 -1.84 -7.46
C PRO A 130 -7.11 -2.57 -6.57
N LEU A 131 -6.30 -1.85 -5.79
CA LEU A 131 -5.26 -2.48 -4.97
C LEU A 131 -5.86 -3.41 -3.92
N GLY A 132 -6.85 -2.93 -3.16
CA GLY A 132 -7.57 -3.74 -2.19
C GLY A 132 -8.29 -4.92 -2.84
N HIS A 133 -8.94 -4.71 -3.99
CA HIS A 133 -9.67 -5.77 -4.67
C HIS A 133 -8.75 -6.92 -5.11
N TYR A 134 -7.65 -6.62 -5.79
CA TYR A 134 -6.79 -7.66 -6.34
C TYR A 134 -5.80 -8.24 -5.31
N HIS A 135 -5.21 -7.43 -4.43
CA HIS A 135 -4.21 -7.93 -3.48
C HIS A 135 -4.80 -8.51 -2.19
N LEU A 136 -6.04 -8.17 -1.83
CA LEU A 136 -6.69 -8.74 -0.63
C LEU A 136 -7.78 -9.77 -0.98
N GLY A 137 -7.89 -10.17 -2.25
CA GLY A 137 -8.83 -11.21 -2.69
C GLY A 137 -10.30 -10.74 -2.76
N GLY A 138 -10.54 -9.44 -2.89
CA GLY A 138 -11.88 -8.86 -3.04
C GLY A 138 -12.74 -8.85 -1.77
N VAL A 139 -12.29 -9.50 -0.70
CA VAL A 139 -12.99 -9.59 0.58
C VAL A 139 -11.99 -9.74 1.71
N VAL A 140 -12.12 -8.88 2.73
CA VAL A 140 -11.32 -8.93 3.96
C VAL A 140 -12.25 -9.29 5.12
N PRO A 141 -12.05 -10.44 5.79
CA PRO A 141 -12.86 -10.82 6.94
C PRO A 141 -12.78 -9.78 8.06
N VAL A 142 -13.90 -9.56 8.74
CA VAL A 142 -14.01 -8.69 9.91
C VAL A 142 -14.69 -9.48 11.00
N ASP A 143 -14.01 -9.64 12.13
CA ASP A 143 -14.54 -10.34 13.30
C ASP A 143 -14.61 -9.38 14.50
N TRP A 144 -15.66 -9.47 15.30
CA TRP A 144 -15.71 -8.84 16.61
C TRP A 144 -15.35 -9.85 17.68
N ILE A 145 -14.48 -9.46 18.62
CA ILE A 145 -13.99 -10.32 19.68
C ILE A 145 -14.08 -9.55 21.00
N ALA A 146 -14.64 -10.20 22.03
CA ALA A 146 -14.90 -9.57 23.33
C ALA A 146 -13.63 -9.12 24.05
N VAL A 147 -12.55 -9.88 23.92
CA VAL A 147 -11.21 -9.53 24.43
C VAL A 147 -10.27 -9.41 23.23
N PRO A 148 -10.21 -8.24 22.58
CA PRO A 148 -9.47 -8.05 21.34
C PRO A 148 -7.99 -7.76 21.63
N SER A 149 -7.34 -8.54 22.50
CA SER A 149 -5.89 -8.49 22.71
C SER A 149 -5.40 -9.81 23.27
N GLY A 150 -4.53 -10.51 22.53
CA GLY A 150 -3.85 -11.73 23.00
C GLY A 150 -4.75 -12.86 23.50
N SER A 151 -6.03 -12.88 23.11
CA SER A 151 -7.00 -13.83 23.68
C SER A 151 -6.96 -15.20 22.98
N PRO A 152 -7.37 -16.28 23.66
CA PRO A 152 -7.50 -17.60 23.03
C PRO A 152 -8.43 -17.61 21.82
N GLU A 153 -9.45 -16.75 21.82
CA GLU A 153 -10.37 -16.58 20.69
C GLU A 153 -9.64 -15.99 19.47
N MET A 154 -8.84 -14.94 19.65
CA MET A 154 -8.01 -14.38 18.58
C MET A 154 -7.01 -15.39 18.03
N ALA A 155 -6.33 -16.14 18.92
CA ALA A 155 -5.37 -17.18 18.53
C ALA A 155 -6.02 -18.32 17.72
N ARG A 156 -7.34 -18.48 17.79
CA ARG A 156 -8.10 -19.41 16.94
C ARG A 156 -8.59 -18.75 15.65
N VAL A 157 -9.29 -17.62 15.77
CA VAL A 157 -9.99 -16.97 14.65
C VAL A 157 -9.02 -16.39 13.62
N ILE A 158 -7.98 -15.68 14.04
CA ILE A 158 -7.09 -14.96 13.12
C ILE A 158 -6.36 -15.93 12.17
N PRO A 159 -5.72 -17.02 12.64
CA PRO A 159 -5.10 -17.99 11.73
C PRO A 159 -6.10 -18.69 10.81
N GLU A 160 -7.33 -18.96 11.27
CA GLU A 160 -8.40 -19.51 10.42
C GLU A 160 -8.73 -18.56 9.25
N ARG A 161 -8.87 -17.25 9.52
CA ARG A 161 -9.08 -16.25 8.46
C ARG A 161 -7.87 -16.13 7.55
N LEU A 162 -6.67 -16.07 8.11
CA LEU A 162 -5.43 -15.93 7.34
C LEU A 162 -5.02 -17.20 6.59
N ALA A 163 -5.64 -18.35 6.84
CA ALA A 163 -5.47 -19.51 5.95
C ALA A 163 -5.98 -19.18 4.54
N GLU A 164 -7.09 -18.46 4.44
CA GLU A 164 -7.80 -18.18 3.18
C GLU A 164 -7.58 -16.76 2.65
N HIS A 165 -7.24 -15.81 3.53
CA HIS A 165 -7.13 -14.38 3.18
C HIS A 165 -5.73 -13.80 3.49
N PRO A 166 -5.22 -12.83 2.70
CA PRO A 166 -3.94 -12.17 2.99
C PRO A 166 -3.96 -11.32 4.26
N ALA A 167 -5.12 -10.77 4.60
CA ALA A 167 -5.36 -9.93 5.77
C ALA A 167 -6.74 -10.21 6.39
N THR A 168 -6.88 -9.90 7.68
CA THR A 168 -8.14 -9.95 8.43
C THR A 168 -8.18 -8.79 9.43
N ILE A 169 -9.38 -8.37 9.81
CA ILE A 169 -9.59 -7.24 10.72
C ILE A 169 -10.31 -7.73 11.97
N ILE A 170 -9.83 -7.28 13.13
CA ILE A 170 -10.58 -7.37 14.39
C ILE A 170 -11.24 -6.01 14.63
N GLN A 171 -12.58 -5.97 14.61
CA GLN A 171 -13.37 -4.75 14.73
C GLN A 171 -13.00 -3.99 16.01
N GLY A 172 -12.60 -2.73 15.88
CA GLY A 172 -12.17 -1.88 17.00
C GLY A 172 -10.75 -2.13 17.50
N HIS A 173 -9.96 -2.98 16.82
CA HIS A 173 -8.56 -3.25 17.19
C HIS A 173 -7.59 -2.95 16.05
N GLY A 174 -7.69 -3.67 14.93
CA GLY A 174 -6.77 -3.47 13.82
C GLY A 174 -6.69 -4.63 12.84
N THR A 175 -5.69 -4.55 11.97
CA THR A 175 -5.44 -5.52 10.90
C THR A 175 -4.35 -6.49 11.30
N PHE A 176 -4.55 -7.77 10.96
CA PHE A 176 -3.51 -8.80 10.95
C PHE A 176 -3.30 -9.23 9.51
N ALA A 177 -2.05 -9.38 9.10
CA ALA A 177 -1.71 -9.85 7.76
C ALA A 177 -0.59 -10.89 7.79
N LYS A 178 -0.61 -11.77 6.78
CA LYS A 178 0.44 -12.75 6.51
C LYS A 178 1.24 -12.36 5.27
N GLY A 179 2.45 -12.91 5.15
CA GLY A 179 3.27 -12.81 3.95
C GLY A 179 4.36 -13.87 3.89
N ARG A 180 4.94 -14.04 2.71
CA ARG A 180 6.17 -14.80 2.46
C ARG A 180 7.39 -14.05 2.98
N THR A 181 7.30 -12.71 3.08
CA THR A 181 8.30 -11.84 3.71
C THR A 181 7.63 -10.80 4.59
N LEU A 182 8.38 -10.18 5.50
CA LEU A 182 7.83 -9.11 6.34
C LEU A 182 7.42 -7.89 5.51
N LYS A 183 8.15 -7.60 4.42
CA LYS A 183 7.81 -6.53 3.48
C LYS A 183 6.47 -6.81 2.78
N GLU A 184 6.20 -8.06 2.37
CA GLU A 184 4.89 -8.44 1.81
C GLU A 184 3.77 -8.36 2.85
N ALA A 185 4.00 -8.81 4.08
CA ALA A 185 2.99 -8.70 5.14
C ALA A 185 2.68 -7.21 5.44
N PHE A 186 3.70 -6.35 5.44
CA PHE A 186 3.56 -4.90 5.58
C PHE A 186 2.83 -4.27 4.38
N PHE A 187 3.08 -4.76 3.16
CA PHE A 187 2.33 -4.39 1.96
C PHE A 187 0.84 -4.63 2.14
N HIS A 188 0.42 -5.84 2.53
CA HIS A 188 -1.00 -6.16 2.75
C HIS A 188 -1.67 -5.23 3.78
N VAL A 189 -0.98 -4.89 4.88
CA VAL A 189 -1.50 -3.95 5.89
C VAL A 189 -1.65 -2.53 5.31
N CYS A 190 -0.67 -2.05 4.55
CA CYS A 190 -0.76 -0.75 3.88
C CYS A 190 -1.91 -0.70 2.87
N ILE A 191 -2.09 -1.76 2.07
CA ILE A 191 -3.21 -1.88 1.13
C ILE A 191 -4.55 -1.90 1.87
N ALA A 192 -4.67 -2.66 2.96
CA ALA A 192 -5.89 -2.70 3.77
C ALA A 192 -6.25 -1.31 4.31
N ASN A 193 -5.27 -0.60 4.89
CA ASN A 193 -5.49 0.78 5.36
C ASN A 193 -5.87 1.73 4.22
N ASN A 194 -5.20 1.63 3.06
CA ASN A 194 -5.52 2.44 1.87
C ASN A 194 -6.95 2.22 1.39
N ALA A 195 -7.39 0.96 1.27
CA ALA A 195 -8.75 0.61 0.87
C ALA A 195 -9.80 1.16 1.85
N GLY A 196 -9.50 1.05 3.16
CA GLY A 196 -10.32 1.68 4.20
C GLY A 196 -10.43 3.20 4.03
N TYR A 197 -9.33 3.86 3.66
CA TYR A 197 -9.30 5.31 3.49
C TYR A 197 -10.14 5.74 2.29
N VAL A 198 -10.03 5.06 1.15
CA VAL A 198 -10.89 5.28 -0.02
C VAL A 198 -12.36 5.17 0.37
N VAL A 199 -12.76 4.10 1.09
CA VAL A 199 -14.14 3.93 1.54
C VAL A 199 -14.57 5.05 2.50
N ARG A 200 -13.70 5.52 3.40
CA ARG A 200 -14.01 6.63 4.31
C ARG A 200 -14.30 7.91 3.54
N LEU A 201 -13.44 8.25 2.59
CA LEU A 201 -13.58 9.45 1.76
C LEU A 201 -14.83 9.38 0.87
N LEU A 202 -15.12 8.22 0.28
CA LEU A 202 -16.35 8.00 -0.49
C LEU A 202 -17.61 8.20 0.37
N LYS A 203 -17.61 7.70 1.62
CA LYS A 203 -18.70 7.93 2.58
C LYS A 203 -18.83 9.42 2.93
N GLN A 204 -17.72 10.13 3.16
CA GLN A 204 -17.72 11.57 3.42
C GLN A 204 -18.33 12.35 2.24
N LEU A 205 -17.99 11.97 1.01
CA LEU A 205 -18.53 12.53 -0.23
C LEU A 205 -19.95 12.03 -0.58
N ARG A 206 -20.57 11.21 0.27
CA ARG A 206 -21.91 10.60 0.07
C ARG A 206 -22.05 9.81 -1.23
N VAL A 207 -20.96 9.22 -1.70
CA VAL A 207 -21.00 8.27 -2.83
C VAL A 207 -21.68 6.97 -2.38
N ASP A 208 -22.45 6.36 -3.29
CA ASP A 208 -23.09 5.06 -3.07
C ASP A 208 -22.06 3.91 -3.03
N VAL A 209 -21.43 3.75 -1.87
CA VAL A 209 -20.43 2.69 -1.61
C VAL A 209 -21.05 1.30 -1.73
N GLU A 210 -22.30 1.12 -1.32
CA GLU A 210 -22.96 -0.19 -1.37
C GLU A 210 -23.22 -0.61 -2.82
N GLY A 211 -23.67 0.31 -3.67
CA GLY A 211 -23.78 0.05 -5.10
C GLY A 211 -22.42 -0.25 -5.74
N LEU A 212 -21.33 0.40 -5.31
CA LEU A 212 -19.98 0.04 -5.78
C LEU A 212 -19.62 -1.39 -5.37
N ARG A 213 -19.86 -1.77 -4.11
CA ARG A 213 -19.59 -3.12 -3.59
C ARG A 213 -20.40 -4.22 -4.27
N GLN A 214 -21.57 -3.89 -4.82
CA GLN A 214 -22.37 -4.83 -5.61
C GLN A 214 -21.88 -4.95 -7.05
N ARG A 215 -21.54 -3.81 -7.69
CA ARG A 215 -21.16 -3.79 -9.11
C ARG A 215 -19.74 -4.29 -9.37
N ILE A 216 -18.79 -3.98 -8.48
CA ILE A 216 -17.37 -4.28 -8.68
C ILE A 216 -17.12 -5.80 -8.79
N PRO A 217 -17.56 -6.66 -7.87
CA PRO A 217 -17.36 -8.11 -8.00
C PRO A 217 -18.03 -8.71 -9.23
N ALA A 218 -19.16 -8.14 -9.66
CA ALA A 218 -19.90 -8.61 -10.83
C ALA A 218 -19.21 -8.25 -12.15
N SER A 219 -18.46 -7.16 -12.21
CA SER A 219 -17.83 -6.65 -13.43
C SER A 219 -16.56 -5.82 -13.15
N PRO A 220 -15.49 -6.43 -12.60
CA PRO A 220 -14.31 -5.69 -12.15
C PRO A 220 -13.58 -4.98 -13.32
N HIS A 221 -13.62 -5.54 -14.53
CA HIS A 221 -13.06 -4.95 -15.74
C HIS A 221 -13.75 -3.65 -16.20
N THR A 222 -14.93 -3.33 -15.66
CA THR A 222 -15.60 -2.04 -15.89
C THR A 222 -15.28 -1.00 -14.81
N ALA A 223 -14.87 -1.47 -13.64
CA ALA A 223 -14.55 -0.64 -12.49
C ALA A 223 -13.07 -0.28 -12.42
N PHE A 224 -12.18 -1.16 -12.90
CA PHE A 224 -10.74 -1.01 -12.80
C PHE A 224 -10.08 -1.06 -14.18
N SER A 225 -9.01 -0.28 -14.34
CA SER A 225 -8.27 -0.19 -15.62
C SER A 225 -7.62 -1.52 -15.98
N TYR A 226 -6.91 -2.12 -15.03
CA TYR A 226 -6.28 -3.44 -15.16
C TYR A 226 -6.01 -4.03 -13.76
N PRO A 227 -5.80 -5.35 -13.64
CA PRO A 227 -5.28 -5.93 -12.41
C PRO A 227 -3.81 -5.50 -12.18
N PRO A 228 -3.46 -4.95 -11.01
CA PRO A 228 -2.06 -4.67 -10.67
C PRO A 228 -1.26 -6.00 -10.63
N PRO A 229 0.05 -5.97 -10.94
CA PRO A 229 0.88 -7.16 -10.91
C PRO A 229 0.99 -7.73 -9.49
N ASP A 230 1.11 -9.05 -9.36
CA ASP A 230 1.33 -9.71 -8.07
C ASP A 230 2.57 -9.16 -7.35
N TYR A 231 2.55 -9.18 -6.01
CA TYR A 231 3.70 -8.76 -5.22
C TYR A 231 4.87 -9.73 -5.41
N THR A 232 5.99 -9.24 -5.94
CA THR A 232 7.24 -9.99 -6.06
C THR A 232 8.08 -9.87 -4.78
N ILE A 233 8.80 -10.91 -4.37
CA ILE A 233 9.59 -10.91 -3.11
C ILE A 233 11.11 -11.06 -3.33
N ASP A 234 11.53 -11.49 -4.52
CA ASP A 234 12.94 -11.84 -4.80
C ASP A 234 13.71 -10.72 -5.53
N ASP A 235 13.05 -9.58 -5.79
CA ASP A 235 13.59 -8.48 -6.58
C ASP A 235 13.78 -7.17 -5.83
N ASP A 236 13.37 -7.09 -4.56
CA ASP A 236 13.30 -5.83 -3.81
C ASP A 236 14.63 -5.06 -3.74
N GLU A 237 15.76 -5.77 -3.77
CA GLU A 237 17.11 -5.20 -3.67
C GLU A 237 17.81 -5.04 -5.02
N VAL A 238 17.14 -5.38 -6.13
CA VAL A 238 17.77 -5.32 -7.45
C VAL A 238 17.85 -3.87 -7.93
N CYS A 239 19.05 -3.46 -8.35
CA CYS A 239 19.32 -2.21 -9.05
C CYS A 239 20.17 -2.52 -10.28
N ASP A 240 19.59 -2.37 -11.48
CA ASP A 240 20.25 -2.70 -12.74
C ASP A 240 21.16 -1.56 -13.25
N PHE A 241 21.08 -0.36 -12.65
CA PHE A 241 21.83 0.84 -13.06
C PHE A 241 22.55 1.55 -11.88
N PRO A 242 23.36 0.83 -11.05
CA PRO A 242 23.98 1.41 -9.85
C PRO A 242 24.98 2.54 -10.14
N GLU A 243 25.51 2.63 -11.36
CA GLU A 243 26.44 3.66 -11.82
C GLU A 243 25.78 5.03 -12.09
N GLU A 244 24.46 5.06 -12.33
CA GLU A 244 23.69 6.28 -12.63
C GLU A 244 23.37 7.08 -11.37
N THR A 245 24.41 7.50 -10.64
CA THR A 245 24.29 7.99 -9.25
C THR A 245 23.35 9.17 -9.05
N GLU A 246 23.20 10.07 -10.03
CA GLU A 246 22.27 11.20 -9.94
C GLU A 246 20.82 10.75 -10.16
N ILE A 247 20.57 9.91 -11.17
CA ILE A 247 19.23 9.39 -11.45
C ILE A 247 18.77 8.46 -10.33
N LEU A 248 19.66 7.59 -9.83
CA LEU A 248 19.41 6.72 -8.68
C LEU A 248 18.92 7.52 -7.47
N ARG A 249 19.61 8.62 -7.13
CA ARG A 249 19.19 9.52 -6.04
C ARG A 249 17.82 10.14 -6.27
N GLU A 250 17.48 10.47 -7.52
CA GLU A 250 16.15 11.00 -7.85
C GLU A 250 15.06 9.94 -7.71
N PHE A 251 15.30 8.68 -8.10
CA PHE A 251 14.38 7.56 -7.80
C PHE A 251 14.18 7.38 -6.30
N GLU A 252 15.26 7.24 -5.53
CA GLU A 252 15.20 7.07 -4.07
C GLU A 252 14.45 8.23 -3.39
N LYS A 253 14.75 9.47 -3.80
CA LYS A 253 14.10 10.67 -3.28
C LYS A 253 12.63 10.75 -3.66
N ALA A 254 12.28 10.50 -4.93
CA ALA A 254 10.90 10.53 -5.39
C ALA A 254 10.08 9.42 -4.71
N GLY A 255 10.59 8.20 -4.66
CA GLY A 255 9.90 7.07 -4.05
C GLY A 255 9.67 7.26 -2.55
N ALA A 256 10.67 7.79 -1.84
CA ALA A 256 10.51 8.18 -0.44
C ALA A 256 9.42 9.24 -0.26
N ARG A 257 9.32 10.21 -1.18
CA ARG A 257 8.29 11.26 -1.12
C ARG A 257 6.89 10.74 -1.44
N ILE A 258 6.75 9.80 -2.37
CA ILE A 258 5.48 9.10 -2.65
C ILE A 258 4.98 8.42 -1.37
N PHE A 259 5.87 7.70 -0.67
CA PHE A 259 5.54 7.01 0.57
C PHE A 259 5.24 7.97 1.74
N GLU A 260 6.16 8.90 2.02
CA GLU A 260 6.06 9.89 3.11
C GLU A 260 4.82 10.77 2.99
N SER A 261 4.43 11.12 1.76
CA SER A 261 3.26 11.97 1.47
C SER A 261 1.98 11.16 1.21
N ARG A 262 2.05 9.82 1.36
CA ARG A 262 0.93 8.88 1.19
C ARG A 262 0.24 9.00 -0.17
N LEU A 263 1.00 9.28 -1.22
CA LEU A 263 0.47 9.35 -2.60
C LEU A 263 0.13 7.96 -3.16
N SER A 264 0.76 6.92 -2.60
CA SER A 264 0.46 5.52 -2.89
C SER A 264 0.89 4.67 -1.69
N PRO A 265 0.20 3.56 -1.36
CA PRO A 265 0.64 2.66 -0.30
C PRO A 265 1.99 2.01 -0.59
N PHE A 266 2.65 1.49 0.45
CA PHE A 266 3.95 0.80 0.36
C PHE A 266 4.05 -0.10 -0.88
N HIS A 267 5.15 0.00 -1.63
CA HIS A 267 5.47 -0.83 -2.81
C HIS A 267 4.35 -0.89 -3.87
N SER A 268 3.55 0.17 -4.00
CA SER A 268 2.57 0.32 -5.07
C SER A 268 2.88 1.53 -5.95
N GLY A 269 2.23 1.58 -7.12
CA GLY A 269 2.51 2.55 -8.16
C GLY A 269 3.87 2.32 -8.80
N SER A 270 4.15 3.12 -9.82
CA SER A 270 5.38 2.99 -10.60
C SER A 270 5.91 4.34 -11.06
N MET A 271 7.18 4.37 -11.44
CA MET A 271 7.79 5.55 -12.04
C MET A 271 8.91 5.18 -13.00
N SER A 272 9.18 6.03 -13.98
CA SER A 272 10.25 5.80 -14.95
C SER A 272 10.93 7.07 -15.44
N VAL A 273 12.13 6.88 -15.98
CA VAL A 273 12.91 7.87 -16.72
C VAL A 273 13.26 7.30 -18.09
N ARG A 274 13.01 8.07 -19.13
CA ARG A 274 13.29 7.71 -20.52
C ARG A 274 14.80 7.77 -20.80
N GLY A 275 15.33 6.72 -21.41
CA GLY A 275 16.64 6.71 -22.05
C GLY A 275 16.53 6.74 -23.57
N VAL A 276 17.57 6.26 -24.26
CA VAL A 276 17.60 6.22 -25.73
C VAL A 276 17.00 4.91 -26.26
N GLU A 277 17.57 3.79 -25.85
CA GLU A 277 17.12 2.43 -26.25
C GLU A 277 16.36 1.73 -25.12
N SER A 278 16.68 2.07 -23.87
CA SER A 278 16.08 1.57 -22.65
C SER A 278 15.42 2.69 -21.85
N MET A 279 14.66 2.33 -20.81
CA MET A 279 14.18 3.21 -19.76
C MET A 279 14.55 2.64 -18.39
N LEU A 280 14.76 3.55 -17.45
CA LEU A 280 14.94 3.21 -16.04
C LEU A 280 13.55 3.18 -15.39
N TYR A 281 13.25 2.15 -14.61
CA TYR A 281 11.91 1.85 -14.16
C TYR A 281 11.88 1.32 -12.71
N ALA A 282 10.95 1.86 -11.92
CA ALA A 282 10.65 1.37 -10.58
C ALA A 282 9.20 0.85 -10.57
N PRO A 283 8.97 -0.48 -10.58
CA PRO A 283 7.63 -1.06 -10.49
C PRO A 283 6.98 -0.98 -9.10
N LYS A 284 7.75 -0.55 -8.09
CA LYS A 284 7.31 -0.36 -6.69
C LYS A 284 7.70 1.04 -6.24
N ALA A 285 7.07 2.07 -6.83
CA ALA A 285 7.53 3.45 -6.68
C ALA A 285 7.37 4.00 -5.26
N SER A 286 6.35 3.59 -4.50
CA SER A 286 6.20 4.01 -3.10
C SER A 286 7.14 3.24 -2.18
N MET A 287 8.38 3.73 -2.07
CA MET A 287 9.44 3.06 -1.31
C MET A 287 9.99 3.94 -0.16
N PRO A 288 9.90 3.50 1.10
CA PRO A 288 10.55 4.18 2.23
C PRO A 288 12.07 4.23 2.05
N ARG A 289 12.71 5.32 2.49
CA ARG A 289 14.16 5.57 2.30
C ARG A 289 15.07 4.40 2.69
N GLU A 290 14.69 3.66 3.73
CA GLU A 290 15.54 2.62 4.32
C GLU A 290 15.21 1.21 3.85
N ILE A 291 14.12 1.07 3.08
CA ILE A 291 13.67 -0.21 2.51
C ILE A 291 13.97 -0.26 1.01
N GLY A 292 13.84 0.86 0.30
CA GLY A 292 14.05 0.93 -1.15
C GLY A 292 13.03 0.08 -1.91
N GLY A 293 13.39 -0.29 -3.14
CA GLY A 293 12.60 -1.13 -4.02
C GLY A 293 13.37 -1.47 -5.30
N PRO A 294 12.86 -2.39 -6.13
CA PRO A 294 13.49 -2.78 -7.39
C PRO A 294 13.62 -1.59 -8.33
N LEU A 295 14.82 -1.43 -8.88
CA LEU A 295 15.16 -0.45 -9.91
C LEU A 295 15.70 -1.20 -11.13
N ARG A 296 14.97 -1.12 -12.24
CA ARG A 296 15.18 -1.93 -13.43
C ARG A 296 15.56 -1.07 -14.62
N GLU A 297 16.46 -1.58 -15.45
CA GLU A 297 16.65 -1.07 -16.80
C GLU A 297 15.93 -2.01 -17.76
N VAL A 298 15.00 -1.49 -18.56
CA VAL A 298 14.17 -2.29 -19.48
C VAL A 298 14.15 -1.65 -20.87
N PRO A 299 14.00 -2.43 -21.97
CA PRO A 299 13.89 -1.87 -23.31
C PRO A 299 12.74 -0.86 -23.43
N LEU A 300 12.92 0.19 -24.22
CA LEU A 300 11.87 1.21 -24.44
C LEU A 300 10.77 0.70 -25.37
N GLU A 301 11.10 -0.25 -26.26
CA GLU A 301 10.13 -0.89 -27.15
C GLU A 301 9.11 -1.72 -26.37
N VAL A 302 7.85 -1.67 -26.80
CA VAL A 302 6.76 -2.46 -26.22
C VAL A 302 6.92 -3.92 -26.64
N GLU A 303 6.93 -4.81 -25.65
CA GLU A 303 7.05 -6.25 -25.84
C GLU A 303 5.77 -6.98 -25.39
N ASP A 304 5.46 -8.12 -26.01
CA ASP A 304 4.23 -8.89 -25.73
C ASP A 304 4.14 -9.35 -24.26
N GLY A 305 5.29 -9.59 -23.63
CA GLY A 305 5.42 -10.04 -22.24
C GLY A 305 5.40 -8.92 -21.19
N ASP A 306 5.36 -7.65 -21.60
CA ASP A 306 5.36 -6.54 -20.65
C ASP A 306 4.12 -6.58 -19.74
N PRO A 307 4.29 -6.42 -18.41
CA PRO A 307 3.19 -6.12 -17.52
C PRO A 307 2.40 -4.91 -18.02
N THR A 308 1.08 -4.90 -17.79
CA THR A 308 0.20 -3.87 -18.39
C THR A 308 0.63 -2.45 -18.01
N GLU A 309 0.98 -2.20 -16.75
CA GLU A 309 1.46 -0.89 -16.30
C GLU A 309 2.76 -0.47 -17.00
N LEU A 310 3.74 -1.38 -17.12
CA LEU A 310 4.98 -1.12 -17.86
C LEU A 310 4.69 -0.79 -19.33
N ARG A 311 3.75 -1.50 -19.95
CA ARG A 311 3.32 -1.23 -21.33
C ARG A 311 2.77 0.19 -21.48
N PHE A 312 2.01 0.71 -20.51
CA PHE A 312 1.54 2.10 -20.53
C PHE A 312 2.70 3.10 -20.50
N HIS A 313 3.72 2.90 -19.65
CA HIS A 313 4.90 3.75 -19.63
C HIS A 313 5.60 3.81 -21.00
N LYS A 314 5.84 2.63 -21.60
CA LYS A 314 6.47 2.52 -22.92
C LYS A 314 5.62 3.17 -24.03
N GLN A 315 4.30 2.99 -24.01
CA GLN A 315 3.39 3.61 -24.97
C GLN A 315 3.35 5.13 -24.84
N ILE A 316 3.39 5.66 -23.61
CA ILE A 316 3.51 7.11 -23.35
C ILE A 316 4.80 7.62 -24.00
N TYR A 317 5.95 6.99 -23.74
CA TYR A 317 7.22 7.43 -24.34
C TYR A 317 7.29 7.28 -25.86
N ALA A 318 6.67 6.23 -26.43
CA ALA A 318 6.66 5.99 -27.86
C ALA A 318 5.90 7.08 -28.65
N THR A 319 4.99 7.81 -28.00
CA THR A 319 4.09 8.76 -28.65
C THR A 319 4.18 10.18 -28.08
N SER A 320 5.21 10.46 -27.27
CA SER A 320 5.44 11.78 -26.67
C SER A 320 6.94 12.11 -26.57
N ASP A 321 7.24 13.32 -26.12
CA ASP A 321 8.59 13.80 -25.78
C ASP A 321 8.83 13.85 -24.25
N PHE A 322 7.93 13.28 -23.45
CA PHE A 322 8.10 13.22 -22.00
C PHE A 322 9.37 12.45 -21.63
N GLN A 323 9.98 12.90 -20.54
CA GLN A 323 11.19 12.29 -19.99
C GLN A 323 10.87 11.43 -18.78
N THR A 324 9.80 11.72 -18.05
CA THR A 324 9.41 10.97 -16.86
C THR A 324 7.92 10.66 -16.85
N VAL A 325 7.58 9.50 -16.28
CA VAL A 325 6.21 9.05 -16.05
C VAL A 325 6.11 8.57 -14.62
N MET A 326 5.01 8.88 -13.95
CA MET A 326 4.69 8.43 -12.60
C MET A 326 3.24 8.00 -12.51
N HIS A 327 3.02 6.90 -11.79
CA HIS A 327 1.70 6.36 -11.50
C HIS A 327 1.54 6.14 -10.00
N CYS A 328 0.48 6.71 -9.41
CA CYS A 328 0.20 6.68 -7.98
C CYS A 328 -1.26 6.34 -7.69
N TYR A 329 -1.54 5.60 -6.63
CA TYR A 329 -2.90 5.30 -6.18
C TYR A 329 -3.36 6.25 -5.07
N VAL A 330 -3.62 7.51 -5.44
CA VAL A 330 -4.00 8.60 -4.51
C VAL A 330 -5.46 8.43 -4.04
N PRO A 331 -5.72 8.12 -2.74
CA PRO A 331 -7.07 7.83 -2.25
C PRO A 331 -8.06 8.97 -2.42
N GLU A 332 -7.59 10.21 -2.22
CA GLU A 332 -8.40 11.42 -2.36
C GLU A 332 -8.86 11.66 -3.80
N ALA A 333 -7.99 11.36 -4.78
CA ALA A 333 -8.32 11.45 -6.19
C ALA A 333 -9.28 10.33 -6.61
N GLU A 334 -9.09 9.10 -6.13
CA GLU A 334 -10.02 7.99 -6.37
C GLU A 334 -11.41 8.32 -5.83
N ALA A 335 -11.51 8.83 -4.60
CA ALA A 335 -12.80 9.21 -4.02
C ALA A 335 -13.50 10.33 -4.80
N GLN A 336 -12.76 11.40 -5.18
CA GLN A 336 -13.29 12.47 -6.03
C GLN A 336 -13.72 11.95 -7.40
N ALA A 337 -13.03 10.97 -7.98
CA ALA A 337 -13.38 10.43 -9.30
C ALA A 337 -14.77 9.78 -9.34
N HIS A 338 -15.31 9.34 -8.20
CA HIS A 338 -16.68 8.81 -8.08
C HIS A 338 -17.72 9.83 -7.62
N PHE A 339 -17.32 11.08 -7.33
CA PHE A 339 -18.23 12.12 -6.90
C PHE A 339 -19.20 12.53 -8.03
N ILE A 340 -20.49 12.66 -7.70
CA ILE A 340 -21.54 13.09 -8.63
C ILE A 340 -22.03 14.46 -8.14
N TYR A 341 -21.93 15.47 -8.99
CA TYR A 341 -22.46 16.79 -8.65
C TYR A 341 -24.00 16.76 -8.57
N PRO A 342 -24.61 17.57 -7.68
CA PRO A 342 -26.06 17.72 -7.66
C PRO A 342 -26.62 18.11 -9.03
N GLY A 343 -27.46 17.25 -9.60
CA GLY A 343 -28.09 17.47 -10.92
C GLY A 343 -27.41 16.73 -12.08
N ASP A 344 -26.21 16.19 -11.87
CA ASP A 344 -25.53 15.39 -12.89
C ASP A 344 -26.00 13.93 -12.86
N SER A 345 -25.97 13.27 -14.02
CA SER A 345 -26.37 11.88 -14.18
C SER A 345 -25.24 10.87 -13.98
N GLY A 346 -24.02 11.35 -13.73
CA GLY A 346 -22.84 10.49 -13.63
C GLY A 346 -21.70 11.16 -12.88
N PRO A 347 -20.63 10.39 -12.56
CA PRO A 347 -19.52 10.93 -11.81
C PRO A 347 -18.73 11.96 -12.62
N LEU A 348 -18.04 12.85 -11.92
CA LEU A 348 -17.32 13.96 -12.54
C LEU A 348 -16.32 13.50 -13.61
N ASP A 349 -16.14 14.36 -14.62
CA ASP A 349 -15.19 14.19 -15.73
C ASP A 349 -13.90 14.99 -15.50
N ARG A 350 -13.85 15.80 -14.44
CA ARG A 350 -12.75 16.68 -14.13
C ARG A 350 -12.74 17.15 -12.67
N ILE A 351 -11.56 17.40 -12.14
CA ILE A 351 -11.32 18.01 -10.84
C ILE A 351 -10.78 19.42 -11.07
N VAL A 352 -11.45 20.42 -10.49
CA VAL A 352 -11.00 21.82 -10.55
C VAL A 352 -10.42 22.17 -9.17
N PRO A 353 -9.12 22.52 -9.08
CA PRO A 353 -8.53 23.01 -7.83
C PRO A 353 -9.30 24.19 -7.25
N ILE A 354 -9.35 24.26 -5.93
CA ILE A 354 -9.98 25.39 -5.21
C ILE A 354 -8.99 26.15 -4.32
N ASP A 355 -7.76 25.65 -4.24
CA ASP A 355 -6.64 26.30 -3.57
C ASP A 355 -5.79 27.07 -4.57
N ALA A 356 -5.03 28.05 -4.05
CA ALA A 356 -4.24 28.94 -4.87
C ALA A 356 -3.16 28.19 -5.66
N GLU A 357 -2.41 27.31 -5.01
CA GLU A 357 -1.27 26.60 -5.61
C GLU A 357 -1.73 25.65 -6.72
N GLY A 358 -2.72 24.80 -6.44
CA GLY A 358 -3.34 23.93 -7.44
C GLY A 358 -3.92 24.73 -8.61
N SER A 359 -4.56 25.87 -8.37
CA SER A 359 -5.10 26.72 -9.45
C SER A 359 -4.02 27.37 -10.33
N PHE A 360 -2.81 27.59 -9.79
CA PHE A 360 -1.67 28.07 -10.57
C PHE A 360 -1.05 26.96 -11.43
N ILE A 361 -1.02 25.74 -10.92
CA ILE A 361 -0.39 24.59 -11.60
C ILE A 361 -1.36 23.97 -12.61
N HIS A 362 -2.63 23.82 -12.24
CA HIS A 362 -3.67 23.13 -13.01
C HIS A 362 -4.92 24.02 -13.12
N LEU A 363 -5.30 24.37 -14.35
CA LEU A 363 -6.62 24.95 -14.60
C LEU A 363 -7.73 23.94 -14.31
N VAL A 364 -7.48 22.69 -14.66
CA VAL A 364 -8.37 21.55 -14.48
C VAL A 364 -7.56 20.26 -14.62
N ILE A 365 -7.98 19.23 -13.90
CA ILE A 365 -7.38 17.90 -13.95
C ILE A 365 -8.43 16.93 -14.50
N PRO A 366 -8.23 16.31 -15.67
CA PRO A 366 -9.20 15.41 -16.27
C PRO A 366 -9.37 14.12 -15.45
N VAL A 367 -10.62 13.65 -15.38
CA VAL A 367 -11.00 12.35 -14.82
C VAL A 367 -11.64 11.51 -15.91
N VAL A 368 -11.07 10.33 -16.15
CA VAL A 368 -11.47 9.43 -17.23
C VAL A 368 -11.93 8.08 -16.69
N PRO A 369 -12.79 7.33 -17.43
CA PRO A 369 -13.25 6.02 -16.98
C PRO A 369 -12.12 4.98 -16.97
N ALA A 370 -12.34 3.86 -16.27
CA ALA A 370 -11.39 2.75 -16.14
C ALA A 370 -10.84 2.25 -17.49
N GLN A 371 -11.68 2.10 -18.51
CA GLN A 371 -11.31 1.54 -19.82
C GLN A 371 -10.73 2.58 -20.78
N THR A 372 -10.01 3.57 -20.27
CA THR A 372 -9.39 4.60 -21.10
C THR A 372 -8.23 4.01 -21.90
N SER A 373 -8.23 4.24 -23.22
CA SER A 373 -7.15 3.77 -24.10
C SER A 373 -5.84 4.52 -23.82
N ALA A 374 -4.71 3.87 -24.06
CA ALA A 374 -3.39 4.51 -23.96
C ALA A 374 -3.30 5.78 -24.82
N ALA A 375 -3.81 5.75 -26.06
CA ALA A 375 -3.78 6.93 -26.95
C ALA A 375 -4.52 8.14 -26.35
N GLU A 376 -5.69 7.93 -25.75
CA GLU A 376 -6.43 9.01 -25.08
C GLU A 376 -5.73 9.48 -23.81
N LEU A 377 -5.15 8.56 -23.04
CA LEU A 377 -4.34 8.90 -21.87
C LEU A 377 -3.15 9.78 -22.25
N VAL A 378 -2.39 9.43 -23.29
CA VAL A 378 -1.26 10.24 -23.78
C VAL A 378 -1.73 11.61 -24.23
N ARG A 379 -2.83 11.69 -24.97
CA ARG A 379 -3.40 12.96 -25.43
C ARG A 379 -3.70 13.89 -24.26
N LEU A 380 -4.36 13.38 -23.22
CA LEU A 380 -4.68 14.15 -22.02
C LEU A 380 -3.44 14.51 -21.19
N LEU A 381 -2.45 13.63 -21.11
CA LEU A 381 -1.17 13.93 -20.44
C LEU A 381 -0.41 15.04 -21.17
N HIS A 382 -0.50 15.13 -22.49
CA HIS A 382 0.05 16.25 -23.26
C HIS A 382 -0.57 17.59 -22.87
N ASP A 383 -1.91 17.61 -22.76
CA ASP A 383 -2.68 18.82 -22.45
C ASP A 383 -2.59 19.23 -20.98
N TYR A 384 -2.56 18.27 -20.04
CA TYR A 384 -2.77 18.54 -18.61
C TYR A 384 -1.64 18.08 -17.68
N LYS A 385 -0.66 17.32 -18.17
CA LYS A 385 0.45 16.69 -17.41
C LYS A 385 0.05 15.69 -16.31
N VAL A 386 -1.22 15.67 -15.91
CA VAL A 386 -1.79 14.73 -14.95
C VAL A 386 -3.21 14.34 -15.35
N VAL A 387 -3.54 13.06 -15.16
CA VAL A 387 -4.85 12.49 -15.45
C VAL A 387 -5.23 11.53 -14.33
N VAL A 388 -6.47 11.60 -13.87
CA VAL A 388 -7.03 10.60 -12.94
C VAL A 388 -7.82 9.57 -13.74
N VAL A 389 -7.44 8.30 -13.65
CA VAL A 389 -8.21 7.19 -14.20
C VAL A 389 -9.03 6.59 -13.07
N ARG A 390 -10.37 6.67 -13.15
CA ARG A 390 -11.27 6.09 -12.13
C ARG A 390 -11.00 4.60 -12.00
N GLY A 391 -10.65 4.14 -10.79
CA GLY A 391 -10.26 2.76 -10.54
C GLY A 391 -8.95 2.35 -11.22
N GLY A 392 -8.14 3.32 -11.66
CA GLY A 392 -6.86 3.12 -12.35
C GLY A 392 -5.74 4.05 -11.87
N GLY A 393 -5.96 4.84 -10.81
CA GLY A 393 -4.95 5.70 -10.21
C GLY A 393 -4.69 7.01 -10.97
N VAL A 394 -3.66 7.72 -10.53
CA VAL A 394 -3.22 9.01 -11.05
C VAL A 394 -1.98 8.81 -11.90
N TRP A 395 -2.05 9.24 -13.16
CA TRP A 395 -0.94 9.25 -14.10
C TRP A 395 -0.40 10.67 -14.24
N ALA A 396 0.90 10.84 -14.12
CA ALA A 396 1.58 12.11 -14.28
C ALA A 396 2.84 11.98 -15.13
N VAL A 397 3.21 13.06 -15.82
CA VAL A 397 4.37 13.10 -16.71
C VAL A 397 5.19 14.36 -16.45
N GLY A 398 6.50 14.26 -16.69
CA GLY A 398 7.43 15.39 -16.62
C GLY A 398 8.25 15.51 -17.90
N ALA A 399 8.57 16.75 -18.25
CA ALA A 399 9.44 17.05 -19.38
C ALA A 399 10.93 16.97 -19.02
N GLN A 400 11.28 16.96 -17.72
CA GLN A 400 12.66 17.07 -17.27
C GLN A 400 13.06 16.06 -16.19
N SER A 401 12.19 15.79 -15.20
CA SER A 401 12.62 15.03 -14.01
C SER A 401 11.48 14.29 -13.31
N LEU A 402 11.83 13.35 -12.43
CA LEU A 402 10.88 12.68 -11.54
C LEU A 402 10.28 13.67 -10.53
N SER A 403 11.05 14.65 -10.09
CA SER A 403 10.57 15.70 -9.19
C SER A 403 9.47 16.56 -9.81
N GLU A 404 9.54 16.83 -11.12
CA GLU A 404 8.48 17.53 -11.86
C GLU A 404 7.21 16.67 -11.91
N ALA A 405 7.34 15.40 -12.36
CA ALA A 405 6.21 14.47 -12.44
C ALA A 405 5.53 14.26 -11.07
N LEU A 406 6.33 14.14 -10.00
CA LEU A 406 5.86 13.97 -8.62
C LEU A 406 5.03 15.15 -8.10
N HIS A 407 5.32 16.36 -8.56
CA HIS A 407 4.61 17.56 -8.11
C HIS A 407 3.12 17.47 -8.43
N HIS A 408 2.76 16.87 -9.56
CA HIS A 408 1.36 16.77 -9.98
C HIS A 408 0.47 15.91 -9.08
N PRO A 409 0.75 14.62 -8.77
CA PRO A 409 -0.06 13.83 -7.85
C PRO A 409 -0.03 14.42 -6.43
N SER A 410 1.08 15.07 -6.03
CA SER A 410 1.17 15.76 -4.74
C SER A 410 0.20 16.94 -4.65
N SER A 411 0.20 17.83 -5.65
CA SER A 411 -0.69 18.99 -5.69
C SER A 411 -2.16 18.56 -5.88
N LEU A 412 -2.42 17.57 -6.75
CA LEU A 412 -3.76 16.98 -6.92
C LEU A 412 -4.33 16.46 -5.58
N ARG A 413 -3.51 15.78 -4.78
CA ARG A 413 -3.94 15.27 -3.47
C ARG A 413 -4.43 16.42 -2.58
N GLU A 414 -3.68 17.51 -2.49
CA GLU A 414 -4.07 18.68 -1.68
C GLU A 414 -5.35 19.32 -2.21
N SER A 415 -5.46 19.54 -3.53
CA SER A 415 -6.69 20.05 -4.12
C SER A 415 -7.90 19.15 -3.85
N CYS A 416 -7.73 17.83 -3.88
CA CYS A 416 -8.79 16.89 -3.52
C CYS A 416 -9.16 16.99 -2.03
N LEU A 417 -8.18 17.06 -1.12
CA LEU A 417 -8.43 17.24 0.32
C LEU A 417 -9.23 18.51 0.60
N TYR A 418 -8.86 19.63 0.00
CA TYR A 418 -9.58 20.89 0.19
C TYR A 418 -11.00 20.82 -0.37
N ARG A 419 -11.22 20.16 -1.51
CA ARG A 419 -12.56 19.94 -2.07
C ARG A 419 -13.42 19.07 -1.18
N ILE A 420 -12.87 17.99 -0.62
CA ILE A 420 -13.57 17.14 0.35
C ILE A 420 -13.95 17.96 1.58
N GLY A 421 -13.00 18.74 2.13
CA GLY A 421 -13.26 19.62 3.26
C GLY A 421 -14.31 20.69 2.98
N ALA A 422 -14.31 21.28 1.77
CA ALA A 422 -15.33 22.24 1.35
C ALA A 422 -16.73 21.59 1.30
N PHE A 423 -16.83 20.38 0.74
CA PHE A 423 -18.09 19.62 0.72
C PHE A 423 -18.60 19.31 2.14
N GLU A 424 -17.72 18.96 3.08
CA GLU A 424 -18.08 18.73 4.48
C GLU A 424 -18.64 19.99 5.17
N GLN A 425 -18.20 21.18 4.73
CA GLN A 425 -18.72 22.47 5.19
C GLN A 425 -20.02 22.89 4.47
N GLY A 426 -20.48 22.09 3.49
CA GLY A 426 -21.67 22.38 2.69
C GLY A 426 -21.47 23.45 1.62
N LEU A 427 -20.23 23.62 1.14
CA LEU A 427 -19.84 24.58 0.08
C LEU A 427 -19.90 23.96 -1.32
#